data_AF-A0A151WN27-F1
#
_entry.id   AF-A0A151WN27-F1
#
_cell.length_a   1.000
_cell.length_b   1.000
_cell.length_c   1.000
_cell.angle_alpha   90.00
_cell.angle_beta   90.00
_cell.angle_gamma   90.00
#
_symmetry.space_group_name_H-M   'P 1'
#
loop_
_entity.id
_entity.type
_entity.pdbx_description
1 polymer ?
#
loop_
_entity_poly.entity_id
_entity_poly.type
_entity_poly.pdbx_seq_one_letter_code
_entity_poly.pdbx_strand_id
1 'polypeptide(L)' 'MNAIFHYGSCVEEGHYTSMCREGTSWIETDDVQVIKKQWPRGAKDISILFLQKNITKNI' A
#
# COMPACT_ATOMS: atom_id res chain seq x y z
N MET A 1 2.44 -1.99 8.17
CA MET A 1 2.00 -2.70 6.94
C MET A 1 2.10 -1.74 5.77
N ASN A 2 2.59 -2.21 4.63
CA ASN A 2 2.71 -1.45 3.38
C ASN A 2 2.29 -2.39 2.22
N ALA A 3 1.78 -1.85 1.12
CA ALA A 3 1.59 -2.59 -0.12
C ALA A 3 2.00 -1.77 -1.34
N ILE A 4 2.42 -2.50 -2.38
CA ILE A 4 2.56 -1.96 -3.73
C ILE A 4 1.34 -2.39 -4.54
N PHE A 5 0.74 -1.43 -5.23
CA PHE A 5 -0.36 -1.63 -6.15
C PHE A 5 0.15 -1.54 -7.58
N HIS A 6 -0.43 -2.37 -8.46
CA HIS A 6 -0.15 -2.34 -9.89
C HIS A 6 -1.44 -2.10 -10.66
N TYR A 7 -1.47 -1.05 -11.48
CA TYR A 7 -2.59 -0.71 -12.34
C TYR A 7 -2.14 -0.85 -13.79
N GLY A 8 -2.61 -1.89 -14.48
CA GLY A 8 -2.21 -2.18 -15.85
C GLY A 8 -2.72 -3.53 -16.32
N SER A 9 -2.67 -3.76 -17.63
CA SER A 9 -3.05 -5.04 -18.25
C SER A 9 -1.96 -6.11 -18.08
N CYS A 10 -0.70 -5.71 -18.00
CA CYS A 10 0.47 -6.57 -17.82
C CYS A 10 1.60 -5.82 -17.11
N VAL A 11 2.69 -6.53 -16.78
CA VAL A 11 3.83 -5.97 -16.03
C VAL A 11 4.67 -4.95 -16.83
N GLU A 12 4.57 -4.96 -18.16
CA GLU A 12 5.30 -4.06 -19.04
C GLU A 12 4.54 -2.74 -19.29
N GLU A 13 3.22 -2.77 -19.14
CA GLU A 13 2.30 -1.66 -19.43
C GLU A 13 1.42 -1.36 -18.21
N GLY A 14 2.06 -0.94 -17.12
CA GLY A 14 1.36 -0.62 -15.89
C GLY A 14 2.00 0.51 -15.10
N HIS A 15 1.26 0.93 -14.08
CA HIS A 15 1.68 1.96 -13.14
C HIS A 15 1.68 1.41 -11.73
N TYR A 16 2.76 1.68 -11.00
CA TYR A 16 2.90 1.23 -9.63
C TYR A 16 2.69 2.39 -8.67
N THR A 17 1.84 2.17 -7.67
CA THR A 17 1.75 3.09 -6.52
C THR A 17 2.05 2.32 -5.23
N SER A 18 2.43 3.04 -4.19
CA SER A 18 2.70 2.47 -2.87
C SER A 18 1.70 3.02 -1.86
N MET A 19 1.31 2.19 -0.90
CA MET A 19 0.46 2.62 0.21
C MET A 19 1.03 2.15 1.53
N CYS A 20 1.43 3.10 2.38
CA CYS A 20 1.99 2.83 3.68
C CYS A 20 1.08 3.30 4.81
N ARG A 21 1.19 2.64 5.96
CA ARG A 21 0.50 3.04 7.19
C ARG A 21 1.43 3.88 8.06
N GLU A 22 1.01 5.08 8.39
CA GLU A 22 1.64 5.95 9.37
C GLU A 22 0.67 6.16 10.54
N GLY A 23 0.95 5.51 11.69
CA GLY A 23 0.04 5.50 12.83
C GLY A 23 -1.33 4.88 12.48
N THR A 24 -2.38 5.70 12.50
CA THR A 24 -3.74 5.31 12.10
C THR A 24 -4.11 5.74 10.68
N SER A 25 -3.25 6.54 10.03
CA SER A 25 -3.48 7.06 8.69
C SER A 25 -2.84 6.17 7.64
N TRP A 26 -3.46 6.17 6.46
CA TRP A 26 -2.92 5.54 5.27
C TRP A 26 -2.52 6.64 4.28
N ILE A 27 -1.35 6.46 3.70
CA ILE A 27 -0.73 7.41 2.77
C ILE A 27 -0.48 6.67 1.47
N GLU A 28 -0.99 7.20 0.37
CA GLU A 28 -0.65 6.77 -0.98
C GLU A 28 0.49 7.65 -1.50
N THR A 29 1.49 7.00 -2.06
CA THR A 29 2.60 7.61 -2.78
C THR A 29 2.52 7.17 -4.23
N ASP A 30 2.34 8.15 -5.11
CA ASP A 30 2.19 8.00 -6.55
C ASP A 30 3.23 8.92 -7.22
N ASP A 31 4.39 8.35 -7.58
CA ASP A 31 5.58 9.07 -8.04
C ASP A 31 5.95 10.28 -7.16
N VAL A 32 5.62 11.49 -7.62
CA VAL A 32 5.90 12.76 -6.94
C VAL A 32 4.76 13.23 -6.04
N GLN A 33 3.61 12.56 -6.08
CA GLN A 33 2.42 12.88 -5.32
C GLN A 33 2.33 12.04 -4.04
N VAL A 34 2.03 12.71 -2.94
CA VAL A 34 1.83 12.07 -1.63
C VAL A 34 0.52 12.56 -1.05
N ILE A 35 -0.44 11.66 -0.88
CA ILE A 35 -1.78 12.01 -0.40
C ILE A 35 -2.24 11.06 0.70
N LYS A 36 -3.06 11.57 1.63
CA LYS A 36 -3.78 10.73 2.59
C LYS A 36 -4.96 10.09 1.90
N LYS A 37 -5.07 8.76 1.97
CA LYS A 37 -6.11 7.98 1.28
C LYS A 37 -6.53 6.79 2.14
N GLN A 38 -7.79 6.39 2.09
CA GLN A 38 -8.25 5.20 2.82
C GLN A 38 -7.76 3.92 2.15
N TRP A 39 -7.46 2.90 2.95
CA TRP A 39 -7.08 1.58 2.41
C TRP A 39 -8.20 1.03 1.51
N PRO A 40 -7.88 0.56 0.29
CA PRO A 40 -8.90 0.08 -0.64
C PRO A 40 -9.60 -1.18 -0.10
N ARG A 41 -10.90 -1.28 -0.39
CA ARG A 41 -11.68 -2.47 -0.04
C ARG A 41 -11.29 -3.62 -0.96
N GLY A 42 -10.98 -4.78 -0.36
CA GLY A 42 -10.92 -6.05 -1.09
C GLY A 42 -9.63 -6.39 -1.82
N ALA A 43 -8.45 -5.99 -1.32
CA ALA A 43 -7.12 -6.39 -1.82
C ALA A 43 -6.89 -6.26 -3.34
N LYS A 44 -7.76 -5.53 -4.04
CA LYS A 44 -7.71 -5.39 -5.49
C LYS A 44 -6.43 -4.66 -5.88
N ASP A 45 -5.81 -5.12 -6.96
CA ASP A 45 -4.63 -4.51 -7.58
C ASP A 45 -3.36 -4.54 -6.72
N ILE A 46 -3.37 -5.23 -5.55
CA ILE A 46 -2.16 -5.44 -4.74
C ILE A 46 -1.22 -6.39 -5.48
N SER A 47 -0.01 -5.92 -5.76
CA SER A 47 1.07 -6.70 -6.35
C SER A 47 2.00 -7.28 -5.28
N ILE A 48 2.36 -6.48 -4.27
CA ILE A 48 3.27 -6.89 -3.19
C ILE A 48 2.72 -6.44 -1.84
N LEU A 49 2.81 -7.31 -0.83
CA LEU A 49 2.36 -7.03 0.53
C LEU A 49 3.51 -7.15 1.55
N PHE A 50 3.77 -6.07 2.27
CA PHE A 50 4.74 -6.04 3.38
C PHE A 50 4.01 -6.14 4.71
N LEU A 51 4.08 -7.33 5.30
CA LEU A 51 3.53 -7.61 6.62
C LEU A 51 4.55 -7.24 7.71
N GLN A 52 4.07 -6.52 8.72
CA GLN A 52 4.85 -6.24 9.91
C GLN A 52 4.47 -7.27 10.98
N LYS A 53 5.46 -7.87 11.63
CA LYS A 53 5.23 -8.72 12.79
C LYS A 53 4.53 -7.89 13.87
N ASN A 54 3.36 -8.34 14.30
CA ASN A 54 2.70 -7.76 15.47
C ASN A 54 3.56 -8.09 16.70
N ILE A 55 4.24 -7.08 17.23
CA ILE A 55 4.88 -7.17 18.53
C ILE A 55 3.86 -6.66 19.52
N THR A 56 2.97 -7.55 19.97
CA THR A 56 2.19 -7.31 21.17
C THR A 56 3.21 -7.20 22.31
N LYS A 57 3.43 -5.99 22.85
CA LYS A 57 4.07 -5.88 24.15
C LYS A 57 3.07 -6.51 25.11
N ASN A 58 3.39 -7.70 25.63
CA ASN A 58 2.70 -8.21 26.80
C ASN A 58 3.03 -7.23 27.93
N ILE A 59 2.07 -6.36 28.24
CA ILE A 59 2.08 -5.49 29.41
C ILE A 59 1.39 -6.28 30.53
#